data_AF-A0A1A2RU14-F1
#
_entry.id   AF-A0A1A2RU14-F1
#
_cell.length_a   1.000
_cell.length_b   1.000
_cell.length_c   1.000
_cell.angle_alpha   90.00
_cell.angle_beta   90.00
_cell.angle_gamma   90.00
#
_symmetry.space_group_name_H-M   'P 1'
#
loop_
_entity.id
_entity.type
_entity.pdbx_description
1 polymer ?
#
loop_
_entity_poly.entity_id
_entity_poly.type
_entity_poly.pdbx_seq_one_letter_code
_entity_poly.pdbx_strand_id
1 'polypeptide(L)'
;MSGSRRPAAADWSERITAQINRYDGSVTLPQRAAQWLHARAAVPYEQRERLRDRDPKLYAAIAALRLSALSDPESWPATSDLGKELANEDAQQQESEWLTSKRAAEIAGVTDRCIRGWIRNERLPARRHGHTWRISRTDLLAAIHTA
;
A
#
# COMPACT_ATOMS: atom_id res chain seq x y z
N MET A 1 -14.17 33.16 -21.14
CA MET A 1 -12.78 33.10 -20.67
C MET A 1 -12.78 32.44 -19.30
N SER A 2 -12.57 31.11 -19.24
CA SER A 2 -12.56 30.36 -17.97
C SER A 2 -11.13 29.91 -17.70
N GLY A 3 -10.56 30.38 -16.59
CA GLY A 3 -9.16 30.21 -16.23
C GLY A 3 -8.81 28.77 -15.88
N SER A 4 -7.78 28.25 -16.54
CA SER A 4 -7.13 26.99 -16.19
C SER A 4 -6.44 27.12 -14.82
N ARG A 5 -7.10 26.61 -13.78
CA ARG A 5 -6.56 26.51 -12.42
C ARG A 5 -5.45 25.45 -12.44
N ARG A 6 -4.17 25.86 -12.39
CA ARG A 6 -3.00 24.94 -12.31
C ARG A 6 -3.09 24.10 -11.02
N PRO A 7 -3.25 22.77 -11.07
CA PRO A 7 -3.22 21.91 -9.89
C PRO A 7 -1.95 21.06 -9.93
N ALA A 8 -0.79 21.63 -9.59
CA ALA A 8 0.45 20.84 -9.63
C ALA A 8 1.41 21.15 -8.48
N ALA A 9 1.69 22.42 -8.19
CA ALA A 9 2.78 22.75 -7.27
C ALA A 9 2.47 22.44 -5.78
N ALA A 10 1.21 22.58 -5.34
CA ALA A 10 0.84 22.32 -3.96
C ALA A 10 0.79 20.81 -3.62
N ASP A 11 0.47 19.96 -4.60
CA ASP A 11 0.31 18.50 -4.44
C ASP A 11 1.67 17.77 -4.32
N TRP A 12 2.71 18.26 -5.01
CA TRP A 12 4.02 17.59 -4.99
C TRP A 12 4.68 17.59 -3.61
N SER A 13 4.56 18.66 -2.84
CA SER A 13 5.15 18.73 -1.49
C SER A 13 4.53 17.71 -0.54
N GLU A 14 3.21 17.51 -0.59
CA GLU A 14 2.51 16.51 0.21
C GLU A 14 2.91 15.10 -0.22
N ARG A 15 2.96 14.85 -1.54
CA ARG A 15 3.37 13.55 -2.09
C ARG A 15 4.82 13.20 -1.78
N ILE A 16 5.72 14.17 -1.79
CA ILE A 16 7.12 13.98 -1.37
C ILE A 16 7.17 13.68 0.13
N THR A 17 6.44 14.44 0.94
CA THR A 17 6.43 14.25 2.40
C THR A 17 5.84 12.88 2.78
N ALA A 18 4.87 12.37 2.01
CA ALA A 18 4.31 11.03 2.22
C ALA A 18 5.32 9.89 1.98
N GLN A 19 6.37 10.11 1.18
CA GLN A 19 7.43 9.10 0.99
C GLN A 19 8.46 9.11 2.12
N ILE A 20 8.45 10.13 2.99
CA ILE A 20 9.39 10.28 4.09
C ILE A 20 8.71 9.86 5.39
N ASN A 21 9.29 8.87 6.05
CA ASN A 21 8.89 8.49 7.40
C ASN A 21 9.26 9.61 8.37
N ARG A 22 8.25 10.16 9.06
CA ARG A 22 8.41 11.33 9.94
C ARG A 22 9.20 11.03 11.22
N TYR A 23 9.32 9.77 11.61
CA TYR A 23 9.95 9.39 12.88
C TYR A 23 11.47 9.25 12.78
N ASP A 24 11.97 8.72 11.67
CA ASP A 24 13.39 8.42 11.47
C ASP A 24 14.00 9.11 10.23
N GLY A 25 13.17 9.80 9.44
CA GLY A 25 13.60 10.43 8.19
C GLY A 25 13.93 9.43 7.07
N SER A 26 13.58 8.15 7.24
CA SER A 26 13.76 7.14 6.19
C SER A 26 12.83 7.40 5.01
N VAL A 27 13.23 6.94 3.82
CA VAL A 27 12.44 7.13 2.60
C VAL A 27 11.97 5.79 2.09
N THR A 28 10.65 5.66 1.91
CA THR A 28 10.04 4.52 1.23
C THR A 28 10.11 4.79 -0.27
N LEU A 29 10.66 3.84 -1.02
CA LEU A 29 10.79 3.96 -2.47
C LEU A 29 10.03 2.83 -3.15
N PRO A 30 9.20 3.11 -4.18
CA PRO A 30 8.59 2.05 -4.98
C PRO A 30 9.67 1.31 -5.76
N GLN A 31 9.43 0.02 -6.02
CA GLN A 31 10.38 -0.85 -6.72
C GLN A 31 10.83 -0.27 -8.09
N ARG A 32 9.91 0.36 -8.82
CA ARG A 32 10.22 1.04 -10.10
C ARG A 32 11.26 2.15 -9.94
N ALA A 33 11.22 2.90 -8.84
CA ALA A 33 12.23 3.92 -8.55
C ALA A 33 13.58 3.28 -8.21
N ALA A 34 13.59 2.17 -7.47
CA ALA A 34 14.80 1.39 -7.21
C ALA A 34 15.43 0.85 -8.51
N GLN A 35 14.63 0.31 -9.43
CA GLN A 35 15.08 -0.12 -10.76
C GLN A 35 15.68 1.03 -11.57
N TRP A 36 14.98 2.18 -11.60
CA TRP A 36 15.44 3.36 -12.32
C TRP A 36 16.78 3.89 -11.77
N LEU A 37 16.93 3.90 -10.43
CA LEU A 37 18.18 4.29 -9.76
C LEU A 37 19.29 3.28 -10.03
N HIS A 38 19.00 1.97 -9.93
CA HIS A 38 19.99 0.92 -10.16
C HIS A 38 20.55 0.96 -11.59
N ALA A 39 19.69 1.21 -12.58
CA ALA A 39 20.10 1.29 -13.98
C ALA A 39 20.98 2.52 -14.30
N ARG A 40 20.88 3.60 -13.53
CA ARG A 40 21.57 4.88 -13.79
C ARG A 40 22.76 5.14 -12.87
N ALA A 41 22.73 4.60 -11.66
CA ALA A 41 23.69 4.87 -10.60
C ALA A 41 24.10 3.57 -9.88
N ALA A 42 24.47 2.55 -10.67
CA ALA A 42 24.96 1.30 -10.12
C ALA A 42 26.26 1.54 -9.34
N VAL A 43 26.25 1.24 -8.03
CA VAL A 43 27.45 1.30 -7.21
C VAL A 43 28.33 0.07 -7.52
N PRO A 44 29.57 0.26 -8.02
CA PRO A 44 30.47 -0.85 -8.34
C PRO A 44 30.75 -1.75 -7.15
N TYR A 45 31.18 -2.99 -7.40
CA TYR A 45 31.49 -3.96 -6.35
C TYR A 45 32.56 -3.44 -5.38
N GLU A 46 33.67 -2.93 -5.90
CA GLU A 46 34.79 -2.42 -5.09
C GLU A 46 34.37 -1.28 -4.16
N GLN A 47 33.49 -0.39 -4.64
CA GLN A 47 32.98 0.72 -3.85
C GLN A 47 32.05 0.23 -2.74
N ARG A 48 31.30 -0.85 -2.97
CA ARG A 48 30.45 -1.48 -1.95
C ARG A 48 31.28 -2.19 -0.87
N GLU A 49 32.40 -2.84 -1.23
CA GLU A 49 33.31 -3.42 -0.22
C GLU A 49 33.90 -2.34 0.68
N ARG A 50 34.39 -1.24 0.09
CA ARG A 50 34.90 -0.10 0.87
C ARG A 50 33.83 0.54 1.77
N LEU A 51 32.59 0.58 1.31
CA LEU A 51 31.46 1.07 2.11
C LEU A 51 31.11 0.13 3.25
N ARG A 52 31.24 -1.19 3.09
CA ARG A 52 30.95 -2.15 4.16
C ARG A 52 31.80 -1.88 5.41
N ASP A 53 33.07 -1.51 5.22
CA ASP A 53 34.01 -1.24 6.31
C ASP A 53 33.90 0.19 6.85
N ARG A 54 33.62 1.18 5.98
CA ARG A 54 33.56 2.61 6.37
C ARG A 54 32.21 3.07 6.88
N ASP A 55 31.13 2.58 6.28
CA ASP A 55 29.75 2.91 6.63
C ASP A 55 28.82 1.71 6.37
N PRO A 56 28.71 0.79 7.35
CA PRO A 56 27.90 -0.40 7.20
C PRO A 56 26.40 -0.08 7.04
N LYS A 57 25.92 1.06 7.55
CA LYS A 57 24.51 1.48 7.42
C LYS A 57 24.21 1.88 5.97
N LEU A 58 25.08 2.70 5.38
CA LEU A 58 24.95 3.10 3.98
C LEU A 58 25.10 1.90 3.03
N TYR A 59 26.03 0.98 3.34
CA TYR A 59 26.16 -0.27 2.60
C TYR A 59 24.86 -1.09 2.63
N ALA A 60 24.26 -1.27 3.82
CA ALA A 60 23.01 -2.01 3.98
C ALA A 60 21.86 -1.38 3.16
N ALA A 61 21.75 -0.05 3.16
CA ALA A 61 20.74 0.67 2.39
C ALA A 61 20.92 0.48 0.87
N ILE A 62 22.15 0.62 0.35
CA ILE A 62 22.43 0.39 -1.07
C ILE A 62 22.19 -1.08 -1.47
N ALA A 63 22.57 -2.02 -0.60
CA ALA A 63 22.35 -3.44 -0.82
C ALA A 63 20.84 -3.76 -0.89
N ALA A 64 20.05 -3.24 0.06
CA ALA A 64 18.60 -3.37 0.06
C ALA A 64 17.96 -2.77 -1.20
N LEU A 65 18.39 -1.56 -1.60
CA LEU A 65 17.91 -0.92 -2.83
C LEU A 65 18.19 -1.78 -4.07
N ARG A 66 19.39 -2.36 -4.16
CA ARG A 66 19.77 -3.26 -5.26
C ARG A 66 18.94 -4.54 -5.26
N LEU A 67 18.71 -5.14 -4.09
CA LEU A 67 17.86 -6.33 -3.98
C LEU A 67 16.45 -6.03 -4.48
N SER A 68 15.82 -4.95 -3.99
CA SER A 68 14.51 -4.51 -4.45
C SER A 68 14.47 -4.26 -5.96
N ALA A 69 15.51 -3.65 -6.53
CA ALA A 69 15.60 -3.40 -7.96
C ALA A 69 15.66 -4.69 -8.80
N LEU A 70 16.35 -5.72 -8.31
CA LEU A 70 16.54 -6.99 -9.00
C LEU A 70 15.45 -8.02 -8.70
N SER A 71 14.64 -7.80 -7.67
CA SER A 71 13.51 -8.66 -7.36
C SER A 71 12.48 -8.62 -8.49
N ASP A 72 11.86 -9.77 -8.74
CA ASP A 72 10.66 -9.84 -9.57
C ASP A 72 9.44 -9.51 -8.70
N PRO A 73 8.51 -8.64 -9.13
CA PRO A 73 7.26 -8.38 -8.42
C PRO A 73 6.48 -9.65 -8.03
N GLU A 74 6.58 -10.72 -8.83
CA GLU A 74 5.91 -12.01 -8.55
C GLU A 74 6.72 -12.94 -7.64
N SER A 75 8.03 -12.68 -7.47
CA SER A 75 8.96 -13.55 -6.72
C SER A 75 9.26 -13.04 -5.31
N TRP A 76 8.65 -11.93 -4.89
CA TRP A 76 8.76 -11.47 -3.50
C TRP A 76 8.10 -12.48 -2.56
N PRO A 77 8.80 -13.02 -1.54
CA PRO A 77 8.14 -13.89 -0.59
C PRO A 77 7.15 -13.04 0.20
N ALA A 78 5.87 -13.39 0.09
CA ALA A 78 4.83 -12.93 1.00
C ALA A 78 5.05 -13.52 2.41
N THR A 79 6.18 -13.24 3.08
CA THR A 79 6.34 -13.52 4.53
C THR A 79 7.65 -12.95 5.08
N SER A 80 7.50 -11.95 5.94
CA SER A 80 8.16 -11.88 7.25
C SER A 80 7.39 -10.83 8.05
N ASP A 81 6.68 -11.29 9.08
CA ASP A 81 5.86 -10.51 10.01
C ASP A 81 6.68 -9.56 10.90
N LEU A 82 7.76 -8.98 10.39
CA LEU A 82 8.59 -7.97 11.07
C LEU A 82 8.59 -6.58 10.40
N GLY A 83 7.86 -6.41 9.30
CA GLY A 83 7.70 -5.10 8.63
C GLY A 83 6.27 -4.78 8.18
N LYS A 84 5.29 -5.61 8.55
CA LYS A 84 3.91 -5.52 8.04
C LYS A 84 3.02 -4.49 8.73
N GLU A 85 3.55 -3.73 9.70
CA GLU A 85 2.76 -2.77 10.48
C GLU A 85 2.80 -1.33 9.95
N LEU A 86 3.65 -0.98 8.97
CA LEU A 86 3.81 0.42 8.55
C LEU A 86 3.62 0.71 7.05
N ALA A 87 3.39 -0.29 6.19
CA ALA A 87 3.36 -0.09 4.74
C ALA A 87 2.03 -0.39 4.04
N ASN A 88 0.98 -0.82 4.77
CA ASN A 88 -0.29 -1.22 4.15
C ASN A 88 -1.40 -0.14 4.21
N GLU A 89 -1.17 1.03 4.81
CA GLU A 89 -2.25 2.02 4.94
C GLU A 89 -2.49 2.84 3.66
N ASP A 90 -1.48 3.05 2.81
CA ASP A 90 -1.61 3.98 1.68
C ASP A 90 -1.95 3.35 0.33
N ALA A 91 -1.57 2.08 0.08
CA ALA A 91 -2.01 1.39 -1.13
C ALA A 91 -3.49 0.94 -1.06
N GLN A 92 -4.06 0.92 0.14
CA GLN A 92 -5.47 0.58 0.33
C GLN A 92 -6.41 1.75 0.05
N GLN A 93 -5.96 3.00 -0.08
CA GLN A 93 -6.89 4.14 -0.18
C GLN A 93 -7.63 4.28 -1.52
N GLN A 94 -7.15 3.66 -2.60
CA GLN A 94 -7.88 3.67 -3.89
C GLN A 94 -8.67 2.38 -4.18
N GLU A 95 -8.40 1.28 -3.49
CA GLU A 95 -9.29 0.09 -3.45
C GLU A 95 -10.24 0.10 -2.22
N SER A 96 -10.16 1.13 -1.36
CA SER A 96 -10.81 1.27 -0.05
C SER A 96 -12.33 1.27 -0.03
N GLU A 97 -12.99 1.30 -1.17
CA GLU A 97 -14.46 1.32 -1.19
C GLU A 97 -15.07 -0.07 -1.09
N TRP A 98 -14.39 -1.12 -1.60
CA TRP A 98 -14.98 -2.45 -1.75
C TRP A 98 -14.46 -3.45 -0.71
N LEU A 99 -15.32 -3.75 0.27
CA LEU A 99 -15.10 -4.73 1.32
C LEU A 99 -15.50 -6.14 0.87
N THR A 100 -14.76 -7.15 1.32
CA THR A 100 -15.20 -8.54 1.25
C THR A 100 -16.23 -8.85 2.34
N SER A 101 -17.02 -9.92 2.19
CA SER A 101 -18.01 -10.32 3.21
C SER A 101 -17.38 -10.60 4.58
N LYS A 102 -16.18 -11.18 4.60
CA LYS A 102 -15.39 -11.41 5.81
C LYS A 102 -14.99 -10.10 6.48
N ARG A 103 -14.47 -9.14 5.71
CA ARG A 103 -14.05 -7.84 6.25
C ARG A 103 -15.24 -6.99 6.70
N ALA A 104 -16.37 -7.08 5.99
CA ALA A 104 -17.61 -6.43 6.37
C ALA A 104 -18.16 -6.98 7.70
N ALA A 105 -18.05 -8.29 7.92
CA ALA A 105 -18.45 -8.93 9.17
C ALA A 105 -17.64 -8.43 10.37
N GLU A 106 -16.31 -8.31 10.21
CA GLU A 106 -15.42 -7.75 11.23
C GLU A 106 -15.77 -6.30 11.56
N ILE A 107 -16.06 -5.47 10.55
CA ILE A 107 -16.43 -4.05 10.73
C ILE A 107 -17.79 -3.90 11.41
N ALA A 108 -18.76 -4.74 11.05
CA ALA A 108 -20.11 -4.71 11.62
C ALA A 108 -20.21 -5.42 12.98
N GLY A 109 -19.15 -6.11 13.43
CA GLY A 109 -19.17 -6.91 14.66
C GLY A 109 -20.11 -8.11 14.61
N VAL A 110 -20.44 -8.60 13.41
CA VAL A 110 -21.36 -9.73 13.19
C VAL A 110 -20.65 -10.88 12.47
N THR A 111 -21.32 -12.02 12.35
CA THR A 111 -20.76 -13.15 11.59
C THR A 111 -20.90 -12.95 10.08
N ASP A 112 -20.02 -13.56 9.29
CA ASP A 112 -20.11 -13.58 7.83
C ASP A 112 -21.45 -14.17 7.32
N ARG A 113 -22.08 -15.06 8.10
CA ARG A 113 -23.43 -15.59 7.81
C ARG A 113 -24.51 -14.50 7.93
N CYS A 114 -24.38 -13.58 8.88
CA CYS A 114 -25.28 -12.43 9.03
C CYS A 114 -25.15 -11.47 7.84
N ILE A 115 -23.92 -11.16 7.42
CA ILE A 115 -23.66 -10.33 6.23
C ILE A 115 -24.26 -10.95 4.98
N ARG A 116 -24.05 -12.26 4.75
CA ARG A 116 -24.68 -12.97 3.63
C ARG A 116 -26.21 -12.98 3.71
N GLY A 117 -26.77 -12.97 4.92
CA GLY A 117 -28.21 -12.80 5.15
C GLY A 117 -28.70 -11.40 4.76
N TRP A 118 -27.96 -10.35 5.10
CA TRP A 118 -28.30 -8.96 4.71
C TRP A 118 -28.22 -8.73 3.21
N ILE A 119 -27.25 -9.36 2.53
CA ILE A 119 -27.16 -9.34 1.07
C ILE A 119 -28.37 -10.04 0.44
N ARG A 120 -28.77 -11.21 0.98
CA ARG A 120 -29.91 -11.98 0.46
C ARG A 120 -31.25 -11.26 0.65
N ASN A 121 -31.38 -10.51 1.74
CA ASN A 121 -32.59 -9.75 2.06
C ASN A 121 -32.58 -8.33 1.46
N GLU A 122 -31.66 -8.05 0.52
CA GLU A 122 -31.49 -6.75 -0.16
C GLU A 122 -31.25 -5.55 0.77
N ARG A 123 -30.98 -5.80 2.05
CA ARG A 123 -30.68 -4.79 3.07
C ARG A 123 -29.26 -4.22 2.89
N LEU A 124 -28.37 -4.99 2.26
CA LEU A 124 -27.01 -4.59 1.96
C LEU A 124 -26.73 -4.78 0.47
N PRO A 125 -26.63 -3.70 -0.33
CA PRO A 125 -26.28 -3.81 -1.73
C PRO A 125 -24.84 -4.34 -1.86
N ALA A 126 -24.70 -5.47 -2.55
CA ALA A 126 -23.41 -6.10 -2.79
C ALA A 126 -23.32 -6.58 -4.22
N ARG A 127 -22.15 -6.42 -4.84
CA ARG A 127 -21.87 -6.90 -6.19
C ARG A 127 -21.04 -8.17 -6.13
N ARG A 128 -21.51 -9.23 -6.77
CA ARG A 128 -20.73 -10.46 -6.89
C ARG A 128 -19.68 -10.32 -7.98
N HIS A 129 -18.41 -10.52 -7.63
CA HIS A 129 -17.30 -10.53 -8.57
C HIS A 129 -16.55 -11.86 -8.43
N GLY A 130 -16.81 -12.79 -9.37
CA GLY A 130 -16.33 -14.17 -9.29
C GLY A 130 -16.90 -14.93 -8.09
N HIS A 131 -16.02 -15.39 -7.20
CA HIS A 131 -16.38 -16.13 -5.98
C HIS A 131 -16.59 -15.24 -4.75
N THR A 132 -16.35 -13.94 -4.85
CA THR A 132 -16.33 -13.01 -3.70
C THR A 132 -17.38 -11.92 -3.85
N TRP A 133 -17.99 -11.54 -2.73
CA TRP A 133 -18.89 -10.38 -2.64
C TRP A 133 -18.07 -9.12 -2.40
N ARG A 134 -18.32 -8.09 -3.21
CA ARG A 134 -17.81 -6.73 -3.01
C ARG A 134 -18.94 -5.87 -2.46
N ILE A 135 -18.72 -5.35 -1.26
CA ILE A 135 -19.67 -4.57 -0.46
C ILE A 135 -19.09 -3.17 -0.33
N SER A 136 -19.85 -2.12 -0.62
CA SER A 136 -19.35 -0.77 -0.35
C SER A 136 -19.28 -0.52 1.16
N ARG A 137 -18.21 0.13 1.61
CA ARG A 137 -18.09 0.56 3.02
C ARG A 137 -19.22 1.50 3.44
N THR A 138 -19.63 2.40 2.54
CA THR A 138 -20.72 3.35 2.79
C THR A 138 -22.05 2.63 3.03
N ASP A 139 -22.34 1.64 2.19
CA ASP A 139 -23.57 0.85 2.28
C ASP A 139 -23.60 -0.03 3.54
N LEU A 140 -22.45 -0.57 3.94
CA LEU A 140 -22.31 -1.32 5.19
C LEU A 140 -22.60 -0.44 6.41
N LEU A 141 -22.04 0.77 6.45
CA LEU A 141 -22.29 1.71 7.55
C LEU A 141 -23.75 2.15 7.61
N ALA A 142 -24.38 2.38 6.46
CA ALA A 142 -25.80 2.68 6.37
C ALA A 142 -26.66 1.54 6.96
N ALA A 143 -26.34 0.28 6.63
CA ALA A 143 -27.06 -0.90 7.11
C ALA A 143 -26.91 -1.17 8.62
N ILE A 144 -25.76 -0.79 9.20
CA ILE A 144 -25.49 -0.86 10.65
C ILE A 144 -26.28 0.23 11.39
N HIS A 145 -26.34 1.44 10.87
CA HIS A 145 -27.01 2.58 11.53
C HIS A 145 -28.54 2.47 11.51
N THR A 146 -29.12 1.64 10.63
CA THR A 146 -30.56 1.34 10.59
C THR A 146 -30.97 0.14 11.44
N ALA A 147 -30.05 -0.45 12.23
CA ALA A 147 -30.33 -1.53 13.18
C ALA A 147 -30.61 -0.97 14.58
#